data_AF-A0A1V0N4L9-F1
#
_entry.id   AF-A0A1V0N4L9-F1
#
_cell.length_a   1.000
_cell.length_b   1.000
_cell.length_c   1.000
_cell.angle_alpha   90.00
_cell.angle_beta   90.00
_cell.angle_gamma   90.00
#
_symmetry.space_group_name_H-M   'P 1'
#
loop_
_entity.id
_entity.type
_entity.pdbx_description
1 polymer ?
#
loop_
_entity_poly.entity_id
_entity_poly.type
_entity_poly.pdbx_seq_one_letter_code
_entity_poly.pdbx_strand_id
1 'polypeptide(L)'
;MEYTFKDGKIYQDDNEIYTIKSNSSSLGAKSIEISNTSGLQSVYIDKAPGGYKISQGSMDMGTLSRNLVMSYNGRTYSLSKPYADMDTRKMDIKSDDSKIGTLTFGAGVLTGTYDYMNDEVPVIVYMSVMSPYVKSTYNGINAQNPQGNRRANAYRMPRIYAILSNVIFLVAIVIIVFSTSLGIPGDYDFLILIIVIALSFVIRSAGRKKYQEEHKNDEDNGMNKNL
;
A
#
# COMPACT_ATOMS: atom_id res chain seq x y z
N MET A 1 16.86 2.25 -24.03
CA MET A 1 17.72 2.84 -22.96
C MET A 1 17.16 2.42 -21.62
N GLU A 2 18.00 2.15 -20.64
CA GLU A 2 17.59 1.64 -19.32
C GLU A 2 17.91 2.65 -18.21
N TYR A 3 16.91 2.90 -17.37
CA TYR A 3 17.00 3.74 -16.19
C TYR A 3 16.75 2.89 -14.96
N THR A 4 17.53 3.06 -13.91
CA THR A 4 17.41 2.29 -12.68
C THR A 4 17.27 3.22 -11.49
N PHE A 5 16.17 3.11 -10.76
CA PHE A 5 15.95 3.79 -9.49
C PHE A 5 16.40 2.90 -8.34
N LYS A 6 17.31 3.43 -7.53
CA LYS A 6 17.81 2.81 -6.31
C LYS A 6 18.18 3.87 -5.29
N ASP A 7 17.74 3.71 -4.05
CA ASP A 7 18.13 4.54 -2.90
C ASP A 7 17.98 6.06 -3.11
N GLY A 8 16.91 6.49 -3.79
CA GLY A 8 16.65 7.91 -4.04
C GLY A 8 17.48 8.48 -5.20
N LYS A 9 18.09 7.63 -6.03
CA LYS A 9 18.89 8.02 -7.19
C LYS A 9 18.42 7.28 -8.43
N ILE A 10 18.60 7.91 -9.59
CA ILE A 10 18.35 7.31 -10.90
C ILE A 10 19.68 7.19 -11.61
N TYR A 11 19.93 5.99 -12.10
CA TYR A 11 21.09 5.62 -12.89
C TYR A 11 20.67 5.35 -14.32
N GLN A 12 21.52 5.69 -15.27
CA GLN A 12 21.44 5.25 -16.66
C GLN A 12 22.76 4.55 -16.98
N ASP A 13 22.67 3.29 -17.40
CA ASP A 13 23.86 2.48 -17.71
C ASP A 13 24.93 2.57 -16.59
N ASP A 14 24.49 2.37 -15.34
CA ASP A 14 25.25 2.49 -14.08
C ASP A 14 25.79 3.88 -13.70
N ASN A 15 25.56 4.91 -14.51
CA ASN A 15 25.94 6.29 -14.20
C ASN A 15 24.79 7.03 -13.51
N GLU A 16 25.06 7.66 -12.36
CA GLU A 16 24.06 8.51 -11.70
C GLU A 16 23.75 9.74 -12.57
N ILE A 17 22.48 9.90 -12.90
CA ILE A 17 21.99 11.00 -13.76
C ILE A 17 21.01 11.90 -13.03
N TYR A 18 20.25 11.37 -12.07
CA TYR A 18 19.35 12.18 -11.24
C TYR A 18 19.35 11.73 -9.78
N THR A 19 19.13 12.69 -8.88
CA THR A 19 18.80 12.43 -7.47
C THR A 19 17.36 12.83 -7.21
N ILE A 20 16.62 11.98 -6.50
CA ILE A 20 15.25 12.23 -6.06
C ILE A 20 15.23 12.59 -4.59
N LYS A 21 14.68 13.76 -4.26
CA LYS A 21 14.47 14.23 -2.89
C LYS A 21 12.98 14.42 -2.65
N SER A 22 12.50 13.85 -1.54
CA SER A 22 11.16 14.14 -1.06
C SER A 22 11.23 15.33 -0.10
N ASN A 23 10.69 16.45 -0.53
CA ASN A 23 10.58 17.65 0.28
C ASN A 23 9.20 17.62 0.97
N SER A 24 9.17 17.36 2.27
CA SER A 24 7.96 17.51 3.08
C SER A 24 8.05 18.80 3.87
N SER A 25 7.21 19.79 3.53
CA SER A 25 7.01 20.94 4.40
C SER A 25 6.13 20.54 5.59
N SER A 26 6.30 21.20 6.73
CA SER A 26 5.48 21.07 7.94
C SER A 26 3.99 21.36 7.71
N LEU A 27 3.64 21.96 6.56
CA LEU A 27 2.28 22.29 6.13
C LEU A 27 1.64 21.21 5.24
N GLY A 28 2.29 20.05 5.03
CA GLY A 28 1.67 18.87 4.41
C GLY A 28 1.73 18.82 2.88
N ALA A 29 2.32 19.80 2.21
CA ALA A 29 2.68 19.69 0.80
C ALA A 29 3.93 18.79 0.68
N LYS A 30 3.71 17.56 0.18
CA LYS A 30 4.79 16.68 -0.28
C LYS A 30 5.13 17.08 -1.71
N SER A 31 6.35 17.56 -1.91
CA SER A 31 6.94 17.80 -3.22
C SER A 31 8.02 16.75 -3.47
N ILE A 32 8.12 16.25 -4.69
CA ILE A 32 9.23 15.41 -5.13
C ILE A 32 10.08 16.26 -6.06
N GLU A 33 11.34 16.44 -5.71
CA GLU A 33 12.34 17.10 -6.54
C GLU A 33 13.22 16.03 -7.19
N ILE A 34 13.38 16.12 -8.51
CA ILE A 34 14.24 15.27 -9.32
C ILE A 34 15.31 16.16 -9.92
N SER A 35 16.51 16.13 -9.37
CA SER A 35 17.61 17.02 -9.78
C SER A 35 18.63 16.25 -10.59
N ASN A 36 19.00 16.78 -11.76
CA ASN A 36 20.09 16.23 -12.56
C ASN A 36 21.43 16.38 -11.81
N THR A 37 22.37 15.45 -11.98
CA THR A 37 23.69 15.48 -11.33
C THR A 37 24.54 16.70 -11.71
N SER A 38 24.29 17.31 -12.87
CA SER A 38 24.89 18.59 -13.26
C SER A 38 24.33 19.82 -12.52
N GLY A 39 23.22 19.66 -11.80
CA GLY A 39 22.55 20.74 -11.04
C GLY A 39 21.82 21.79 -11.89
N LEU A 40 21.81 21.64 -13.21
CA LEU A 40 21.26 22.63 -14.14
C LEU A 40 19.75 22.49 -14.38
N GLN A 41 19.19 21.32 -14.10
CA GLN A 41 17.77 21.05 -14.34
C GLN A 41 17.18 20.22 -13.20
N SER A 42 16.08 20.73 -12.63
CA SER A 42 15.27 20.02 -11.64
C SER A 42 13.82 19.98 -12.10
N VAL A 43 13.24 18.78 -12.05
CA VAL A 43 11.80 18.56 -12.24
C VAL A 43 11.17 18.43 -10.86
N TYR A 44 10.11 19.20 -10.62
CA TYR A 44 9.35 19.18 -9.38
C TYR A 44 7.98 18.55 -9.63
N ILE A 45 7.54 17.71 -8.70
CA ILE A 45 6.22 17.09 -8.68
C ILE A 45 5.53 17.53 -7.39
N ASP A 46 4.67 18.53 -7.51
CA ASP A 46 3.97 19.13 -6.39
C ASP A 46 2.53 18.61 -6.31
N LYS A 47 2.04 18.36 -5.09
CA LYS A 47 0.64 18.00 -4.90
C LYS A 47 -0.28 19.18 -5.28
N ALA A 48 -1.28 18.92 -6.12
CA ALA A 48 -2.25 19.91 -6.58
C ALA A 48 -3.70 19.36 -6.43
N PRO A 49 -4.74 20.22 -6.49
CA PRO A 49 -6.11 19.75 -6.59
C PRO A 49 -6.27 18.78 -7.78
N GLY A 50 -6.76 17.57 -7.54
CA GLY A 50 -6.96 16.55 -8.59
C GLY A 50 -5.76 15.63 -8.89
N GLY A 51 -4.56 15.90 -8.36
CA GLY A 51 -3.38 15.07 -8.62
C GLY A 51 -2.09 15.75 -8.22
N TYR A 52 -1.17 15.85 -9.17
CA TYR A 52 0.13 16.47 -9.03
C TYR A 52 0.38 17.40 -10.23
N LYS A 53 1.12 18.48 -9.98
CA LYS A 53 1.62 19.41 -10.99
C LYS A 53 3.10 19.10 -11.22
N ILE A 54 3.52 19.09 -12.48
CA ILE A 54 4.91 18.86 -12.87
C ILE A 54 5.47 20.17 -13.40
N SER A 55 6.56 20.63 -12.82
CA SER A 55 7.25 21.85 -13.25
C SER A 55 8.74 21.59 -13.44
N GLN A 56 9.37 22.40 -14.28
CA GLN A 56 10.83 22.43 -14.45
C GLN A 56 11.28 23.88 -14.32
N GLY A 57 11.98 24.20 -13.23
CA GLY A 57 12.18 25.59 -12.82
C GLY A 57 10.85 26.31 -12.59
N SER A 58 10.60 27.40 -13.33
CA SER A 58 9.35 28.16 -13.30
C SER A 58 8.34 27.74 -14.38
N MET A 59 8.68 26.78 -15.23
CA MET A 59 7.83 26.34 -16.33
C MET A 59 6.90 25.21 -15.92
N ASP A 60 5.63 25.34 -16.30
CA ASP A 60 4.63 24.29 -16.15
C ASP A 60 4.81 23.27 -17.26
N MET A 61 5.33 22.10 -16.89
CA MET A 61 5.60 21.03 -17.85
C MET A 61 4.40 20.13 -18.04
N GLY A 62 3.55 20.02 -17.02
CA GLY A 62 2.48 19.04 -17.05
C GLY A 62 1.71 18.83 -15.76
N THR A 63 0.87 17.81 -15.79
CA THR A 63 0.11 17.32 -14.63
C THR A 63 0.15 15.80 -14.61
N LEU A 64 0.10 15.23 -13.41
CA LEU A 64 -0.03 13.81 -13.17
C LEU A 64 -1.28 13.56 -12.34
N SER A 65 -2.26 12.89 -12.92
CA SER A 65 -3.49 12.50 -12.22
C SER A 65 -3.24 11.35 -11.24
N ARG A 66 -4.15 11.18 -10.27
CA ARG A 66 -4.08 10.06 -9.31
C ARG A 66 -4.13 8.67 -9.95
N ASN A 67 -4.62 8.57 -11.20
CA ASN A 67 -4.68 7.32 -11.96
C ASN A 67 -3.41 7.06 -12.78
N LEU A 68 -2.32 7.78 -12.49
CA LEU A 68 -1.03 7.65 -13.17
C LEU A 68 -1.08 8.01 -14.68
N VAL A 69 -2.09 8.79 -15.07
CA VAL A 69 -2.13 9.46 -16.37
C VAL A 69 -1.44 10.81 -16.23
N MET A 70 -0.42 11.05 -17.05
CA MET A 70 0.40 12.24 -17.03
C MET A 70 0.25 13.00 -18.34
N SER A 71 -0.12 14.28 -18.28
CA SER A 71 0.07 15.20 -19.40
C SER A 71 1.44 15.82 -19.23
N TYR A 72 2.35 15.66 -20.19
CA TYR A 72 3.69 16.26 -20.14
C TYR A 72 4.07 16.78 -21.53
N ASN A 73 4.47 18.06 -21.61
CA ASN A 73 4.88 18.71 -22.85
C ASN A 73 3.92 18.50 -24.06
N GLY A 74 2.61 18.58 -23.80
CA GLY A 74 1.57 18.42 -24.82
C GLY A 74 1.22 16.97 -25.22
N ARG A 75 1.86 15.96 -24.61
CA ARG A 75 1.54 14.53 -24.81
C ARG A 75 0.89 13.92 -23.59
N THR A 76 0.07 12.89 -23.81
CA THR A 76 -0.53 12.12 -22.72
C THR A 76 0.19 10.79 -22.57
N TYR A 77 0.77 10.61 -21.39
CA TYR A 77 1.39 9.38 -20.97
C TYR A 77 0.49 8.65 -19.96
N SER A 78 0.55 7.33 -19.95
CA SER A 78 -0.16 6.52 -18.97
C SER A 78 0.58 5.24 -18.66
N LEU A 79 0.27 4.66 -17.50
CA LEU A 79 0.76 3.33 -17.13
C LEU A 79 -0.32 2.27 -17.41
N SER A 80 0.10 1.14 -17.97
CA SER A 80 -0.77 -0.03 -18.06
C SER A 80 -1.02 -0.64 -16.68
N LYS A 81 -2.03 -1.50 -16.58
CA LYS A 81 -2.26 -2.26 -15.36
C LYS A 81 -1.03 -3.13 -15.08
N PRO A 82 -0.58 -3.23 -13.81
CA PRO A 82 0.50 -4.14 -13.45
C PRO A 82 0.22 -5.56 -13.95
N TYR A 83 1.20 -6.15 -14.62
CA TYR A 83 1.18 -7.53 -15.04
C TYR A 83 2.40 -8.27 -14.50
N ALA A 84 2.26 -9.58 -14.28
CA ALA A 84 3.38 -10.42 -13.88
C ALA A 84 4.14 -10.85 -15.14
N ASP A 85 5.47 -10.76 -15.10
CA ASP A 85 6.36 -11.29 -16.11
C ASP A 85 7.51 -12.01 -15.39
N MET A 86 7.44 -13.34 -15.41
CA MET A 86 8.27 -14.22 -14.59
C MET A 86 8.19 -13.81 -13.10
N ASP A 87 9.34 -13.63 -12.44
CA ASP A 87 9.44 -13.25 -11.03
C ASP A 87 9.31 -11.72 -10.79
N THR A 88 9.00 -10.95 -11.83
CA THR A 88 8.91 -9.49 -11.76
C THR A 88 7.50 -8.99 -12.03
N ARG A 89 7.14 -7.85 -11.43
CA ARG A 89 5.96 -7.11 -11.87
C ARG A 89 6.39 -6.05 -12.86
N LYS A 90 5.60 -5.87 -13.91
CA LYS A 90 5.85 -4.89 -14.96
C LYS A 90 4.62 -4.02 -15.19
N MET A 91 4.86 -2.81 -15.67
CA MET A 91 3.86 -1.88 -16.19
C MET A 91 4.40 -1.27 -17.47
N ASP A 92 3.58 -1.20 -18.52
CA ASP A 92 3.97 -0.49 -19.73
C ASP A 92 3.76 1.00 -19.52
N ILE A 93 4.69 1.79 -20.04
CA ILE A 93 4.49 3.22 -20.25
C ILE A 93 3.94 3.37 -21.66
N LYS A 94 2.83 4.09 -21.78
CA LYS A 94 2.20 4.41 -23.07
C LYS A 94 2.22 5.92 -23.30
N SER A 95 2.47 6.34 -24.53
CA SER A 95 2.22 7.71 -25.02
C SER A 95 1.16 7.60 -26.10
N ASP A 96 0.06 8.34 -25.95
CA ASP A 96 -1.04 8.36 -26.94
C ASP A 96 -1.43 6.93 -27.38
N ASP A 97 -1.63 6.06 -26.39
CA ASP A 97 -1.95 4.62 -26.49
C ASP A 97 -0.88 3.69 -27.07
N SER A 98 0.25 4.22 -27.55
CA SER A 98 1.37 3.43 -28.03
C SER A 98 2.33 3.10 -26.90
N LYS A 99 2.76 1.84 -26.79
CA LYS A 99 3.81 1.45 -25.82
C LYS A 99 5.13 2.11 -26.22
N ILE A 100 5.77 2.73 -25.23
CA ILE A 100 7.03 3.47 -25.40
C ILE A 100 8.10 3.06 -24.39
N GLY A 101 7.72 2.30 -23.36
CA GLY A 101 8.63 1.83 -22.34
C GLY A 101 7.98 0.86 -21.37
N THR A 102 8.76 0.36 -20.41
CA THR A 102 8.28 -0.57 -19.38
C THR A 102 8.94 -0.24 -18.03
N LEU A 103 8.14 -0.13 -16.97
CA LEU A 103 8.60 -0.12 -15.59
C LEU A 103 8.60 -1.55 -15.04
N THR A 104 9.74 -2.01 -14.56
CA THR A 104 9.95 -3.33 -13.97
C THR A 104 10.27 -3.17 -12.49
N PHE A 105 9.47 -3.80 -11.63
CA PHE A 105 9.64 -3.81 -10.19
C PHE A 105 10.49 -5.01 -9.79
N GLY A 106 11.73 -4.76 -9.38
CA GLY A 106 12.68 -5.74 -8.87
C GLY A 106 12.87 -5.67 -7.35
N ALA A 107 13.79 -6.48 -6.84
CA ALA A 107 14.13 -6.55 -5.41
C ALA A 107 14.81 -5.26 -4.94
N GLY A 108 14.04 -4.32 -4.39
CA GLY A 108 14.56 -3.04 -3.90
C GLY A 108 15.00 -2.07 -5.01
N VAL A 109 14.72 -2.41 -6.27
CA VAL A 109 15.10 -1.64 -7.46
C VAL A 109 13.89 -1.49 -8.38
N LEU A 110 13.76 -0.33 -9.02
CA LEU A 110 12.78 -0.09 -10.07
C LEU A 110 13.51 0.28 -11.35
N THR A 111 13.29 -0.49 -12.41
CA THR A 111 13.97 -0.30 -13.69
C THR A 111 12.96 0.17 -14.73
N GLY A 112 13.20 1.32 -15.35
CA GLY A 112 12.44 1.82 -16.48
C GLY A 112 13.22 1.61 -17.78
N THR A 113 12.69 0.82 -18.70
CA THR A 113 13.20 0.74 -20.07
C THR A 113 12.38 1.64 -20.98
N TYR A 114 13.06 2.24 -21.95
CA TYR A 114 12.43 3.18 -22.88
C TYR A 114 12.97 3.05 -24.29
N ASP A 115 12.06 3.18 -25.27
CA ASP A 115 12.32 2.89 -26.68
C ASP A 115 12.83 4.10 -27.47
N TYR A 116 12.62 5.36 -27.01
CA TYR A 116 13.03 6.59 -27.71
C TYR A 116 13.81 7.61 -26.85
N MET A 117 14.90 8.20 -27.34
CA MET A 117 15.70 9.14 -26.53
C MET A 117 14.98 10.43 -26.08
N ASN A 118 13.93 10.89 -26.78
CA ASN A 118 13.32 12.21 -26.52
C ASN A 118 12.27 12.24 -25.38
N ASP A 119 11.94 11.10 -24.78
CA ASP A 119 10.81 10.98 -23.85
C ASP A 119 11.23 10.30 -22.53
N GLU A 120 12.50 10.50 -22.12
CA GLU A 120 13.03 9.93 -20.87
C GLU A 120 12.42 10.52 -19.60
N VAL A 121 12.01 11.80 -19.65
CA VAL A 121 11.49 12.50 -18.47
C VAL A 121 10.22 11.85 -17.91
N PRO A 122 9.23 11.46 -18.74
CA PRO A 122 8.12 10.62 -18.30
C PRO A 122 8.53 9.40 -17.49
N VAL A 123 9.54 8.66 -17.94
CA VAL A 123 10.02 7.45 -17.25
C VAL A 123 10.54 7.81 -15.87
N ILE A 124 11.40 8.84 -15.80
CA ILE A 124 11.99 9.36 -14.58
C ILE A 124 10.92 9.81 -13.58
N VAL A 125 9.92 10.56 -14.05
CA VAL A 125 8.77 11.04 -13.25
C VAL A 125 7.92 9.87 -12.73
N TYR A 126 7.62 8.88 -13.58
CA TYR A 126 6.89 7.71 -13.12
C TYR A 126 7.71 6.87 -12.15
N MET A 127 9.01 6.71 -12.38
CA MET A 127 9.90 6.01 -11.46
C MET A 127 9.95 6.68 -10.10
N SER A 128 10.01 8.02 -10.03
CA SER A 128 9.98 8.74 -8.76
C SER A 128 8.67 8.52 -8.00
N VAL A 129 7.54 8.54 -8.70
CA VAL A 129 6.21 8.33 -8.10
C VAL A 129 6.02 6.87 -7.66
N MET A 130 6.56 5.93 -8.43
CA MET A 130 6.43 4.50 -8.14
C MET A 130 7.46 3.99 -7.13
N SER A 131 8.54 4.73 -6.89
CA SER A 131 9.61 4.39 -5.95
C SER A 131 9.15 3.98 -4.54
N PRO A 132 8.13 4.61 -3.90
CA PRO A 132 7.71 4.21 -2.56
C PRO A 132 7.08 2.82 -2.54
N TYR A 133 6.52 2.38 -3.67
CA TYR A 133 5.87 1.08 -3.80
C TYR A 133 6.87 -0.06 -4.05
N VAL A 134 8.13 0.24 -4.39
CA VAL A 134 9.19 -0.77 -4.58
C VAL A 134 9.41 -1.57 -3.29
N LYS A 135 9.45 -0.89 -2.13
CA LYS A 135 9.56 -1.55 -0.81
C LYS A 135 8.32 -2.38 -0.45
N SER A 136 7.15 -2.00 -0.95
CA SER A 136 5.88 -2.70 -0.66
C SER A 136 5.67 -3.93 -1.54
N THR A 137 6.22 -3.95 -2.76
CA THR A 137 5.92 -4.99 -3.75
C THR A 137 6.72 -6.27 -3.48
N TYR A 138 7.94 -6.19 -2.92
CA TYR A 138 8.75 -7.38 -2.63
C TYR A 138 8.36 -8.12 -1.34
N ASN A 139 7.61 -7.48 -0.45
CA ASN A 139 6.91 -8.20 0.63
C ASN A 139 5.72 -9.03 0.11
N GLY A 140 5.41 -8.98 -1.19
CA GLY A 140 4.23 -9.61 -1.78
C GLY A 140 4.48 -10.60 -2.92
N ILE A 141 5.73 -10.86 -3.33
CA ILE A 141 6.02 -11.86 -4.38
C ILE A 141 6.72 -13.10 -3.81
N ASN A 142 7.44 -12.97 -2.68
CA ASN A 142 7.98 -14.12 -1.91
C ASN A 142 7.40 -14.27 -0.50
N ALA A 143 6.18 -13.78 -0.24
CA ALA A 143 5.48 -14.11 1.00
C ALA A 143 4.77 -15.47 0.94
N GLN A 144 5.50 -16.53 0.55
CA GLN A 144 5.37 -17.85 1.20
C GLN A 144 5.95 -17.80 2.63
N ASN A 145 5.79 -16.67 3.32
CA ASN A 145 6.02 -16.57 4.74
C ASN A 145 4.64 -16.69 5.39
N PRO A 146 4.19 -17.91 5.75
CA PRO A 146 2.89 -18.10 6.40
C PRO A 146 2.79 -17.29 7.70
N GLN A 147 3.89 -16.80 8.28
CA GLN A 147 3.87 -16.00 9.50
C GLN A 147 3.31 -14.57 9.35
N GLY A 148 3.44 -13.93 8.18
CA GLY A 148 2.89 -12.58 7.94
C GLY A 148 1.36 -12.59 7.82
N ASN A 149 0.84 -13.54 7.05
CA ASN A 149 -0.60 -13.81 6.97
C ASN A 149 -1.14 -14.44 8.25
N ARG A 150 -0.36 -15.24 9.00
CA ARG A 150 -0.79 -15.75 10.32
C ARG A 150 -0.95 -14.64 11.35
N ARG A 151 -0.17 -13.56 11.32
CA ARG A 151 -0.36 -12.41 12.24
C ARG A 151 -1.58 -11.57 11.89
N ALA A 152 -1.87 -11.34 10.61
CA ALA A 152 -3.11 -10.68 10.18
C ALA A 152 -4.35 -11.57 10.39
N ASN A 153 -4.22 -12.89 10.26
CA ASN A 153 -5.29 -13.86 10.53
C ASN A 153 -5.44 -14.23 12.01
N ALA A 154 -4.45 -14.00 12.88
CA ALA A 154 -4.54 -14.28 14.32
C ALA A 154 -5.62 -13.45 15.03
N TYR A 155 -6.03 -12.33 14.43
CA TYR A 155 -7.08 -11.45 14.92
C TYR A 155 -8.38 -11.53 14.13
N ARG A 156 -8.41 -12.33 13.05
CA ARG A 156 -9.66 -12.55 12.31
C ARG A 156 -10.50 -13.57 13.07
N MET A 157 -11.78 -13.25 13.16
CA MET A 157 -12.76 -14.00 13.93
C MET A 157 -14.06 -13.99 13.14
N PRO A 158 -14.87 -15.07 13.16
CA PRO A 158 -16.13 -15.08 12.46
C PRO A 158 -17.02 -13.97 13.05
N ARG A 159 -17.71 -13.23 12.17
CA ARG A 159 -18.50 -12.03 12.55
C ARG A 159 -19.45 -12.29 13.72
N ILE A 160 -19.99 -13.52 13.82
CA ILE A 160 -20.93 -13.92 14.89
C ILE A 160 -20.34 -13.83 16.29
N TYR A 161 -19.04 -14.14 16.46
CA TYR A 161 -18.42 -14.07 17.79
C TYR A 161 -17.99 -12.65 18.18
N ALA A 162 -17.68 -11.80 17.19
CA ALA A 162 -17.48 -10.37 17.43
C ALA A 162 -18.81 -9.71 17.87
N ILE A 163 -19.93 -10.09 17.23
CA ILE A 163 -21.27 -9.65 17.62
C ILE A 163 -21.61 -10.15 19.02
N LEU A 164 -21.43 -11.44 19.34
CA LEU A 164 -21.68 -12.00 20.67
C LEU A 164 -20.87 -11.30 21.77
N SER A 165 -19.59 -11.00 21.52
CA SER A 165 -18.75 -10.25 22.47
C SER A 165 -19.27 -8.84 22.74
N ASN A 166 -19.81 -8.17 21.72
CA ASN A 166 -20.39 -6.82 21.87
C ASN A 166 -21.76 -6.86 22.56
N VAL A 167 -22.59 -7.87 22.27
CA VAL A 167 -23.89 -8.06 22.92
C VAL A 167 -23.73 -8.28 24.42
N ILE A 168 -22.77 -9.07 24.85
CA ILE A 168 -22.50 -9.31 26.28
C ILE A 168 -22.03 -8.03 26.99
N PHE A 169 -21.21 -7.22 26.32
CA PHE A 169 -20.80 -5.93 26.84
C PHE A 169 -21.97 -4.95 26.96
N LEU A 170 -22.90 -4.97 25.99
CA LEU A 170 -24.09 -4.14 26.00
C LEU A 170 -25.09 -4.57 27.09
N VAL A 171 -25.29 -5.88 27.29
CA VAL A 171 -26.09 -6.43 28.39
C VAL A 171 -25.50 -6.04 29.74
N ALA A 172 -24.17 -6.06 29.88
CA ALA A 172 -23.50 -5.63 31.10
C ALA A 172 -23.72 -4.15 31.41
N ILE A 173 -23.62 -3.29 30.39
CA ILE A 173 -23.92 -1.85 30.54
C ILE A 173 -25.37 -1.65 30.99
N VAL A 174 -26.32 -2.37 30.42
CA VAL A 174 -27.72 -2.30 30.84
C VAL A 174 -27.90 -2.74 32.30
N ILE A 175 -27.25 -3.84 32.72
CA ILE A 175 -27.32 -4.31 34.12
C ILE A 175 -26.71 -3.30 35.09
N ILE A 176 -25.58 -2.68 34.75
CA ILE A 176 -24.93 -1.66 35.60
C ILE A 176 -25.77 -0.39 35.68
N VAL A 177 -26.31 0.09 34.55
CA VAL A 177 -27.13 1.31 34.51
C VAL A 177 -28.46 1.15 35.24
N PHE A 178 -29.04 -0.06 35.24
CA PHE A 178 -30.31 -0.36 35.91
C PHE A 178 -30.13 -1.17 37.21
N SER A 179 -28.93 -1.28 37.76
CA SER A 179 -28.61 -2.15 38.91
C SER A 179 -29.51 -1.89 40.11
N THR A 180 -29.75 -0.61 40.41
CA THR A 180 -30.67 -0.13 41.46
C THR A 180 -32.14 -0.50 41.22
N SER A 181 -32.60 -0.52 39.97
CA SER A 181 -33.97 -0.90 39.60
C SER A 181 -34.17 -2.42 39.56
N LEU A 182 -33.08 -3.19 39.44
CA LEU A 182 -33.06 -4.65 39.42
C LEU A 182 -32.82 -5.27 40.81
N GLY A 183 -32.71 -4.45 41.85
CA GLY A 183 -32.43 -4.91 43.23
C GLY A 183 -31.01 -5.43 43.44
N ILE A 184 -30.08 -5.09 42.54
CA ILE A 184 -28.67 -5.48 42.63
C ILE A 184 -27.91 -4.37 43.39
N PRO A 185 -27.23 -4.69 44.51
CA PRO A 185 -26.42 -3.70 45.21
C PRO A 185 -25.27 -3.20 44.33
N GLY A 186 -25.07 -1.88 44.25
CA GLY A 186 -24.05 -1.26 43.38
C GLY A 186 -22.60 -1.67 43.68
N ASP A 187 -22.33 -2.22 44.87
CA ASP A 187 -21.01 -2.78 45.23
C ASP A 187 -20.61 -3.98 44.35
N TYR A 188 -21.57 -4.60 43.66
CA TYR A 188 -21.32 -5.70 42.72
C TYR A 188 -21.02 -5.23 41.29
N ASP A 189 -21.15 -3.94 40.97
CA ASP A 189 -20.94 -3.42 39.61
C ASP A 189 -19.50 -3.70 39.12
N PHE A 190 -18.51 -3.61 40.02
CA PHE A 190 -17.11 -3.93 39.71
C PHE A 190 -16.90 -5.43 39.47
N LEU A 191 -17.57 -6.30 40.24
CA LEU A 191 -17.53 -7.75 40.06
C LEU A 191 -18.17 -8.16 38.73
N ILE A 192 -19.32 -7.58 38.40
CA ILE A 192 -20.04 -7.79 37.13
C ILE A 192 -19.16 -7.40 35.96
N LEU A 193 -18.46 -6.26 36.04
CA LEU A 193 -17.54 -5.79 35.01
C LEU A 193 -16.36 -6.75 34.80
N ILE A 194 -15.77 -7.28 35.89
CA ILE A 194 -14.70 -8.30 35.80
C ILE A 194 -15.21 -9.58 35.12
N ILE A 195 -16.38 -10.07 35.51
CA ILE A 195 -16.98 -11.29 34.94
C ILE A 195 -17.25 -11.11 33.44
N VAL A 196 -17.74 -9.93 33.04
CA VAL A 196 -18.04 -9.59 31.63
C VAL A 196 -16.78 -9.48 30.79
N ILE A 197 -15.70 -8.91 31.32
CA ILE A 197 -14.40 -8.86 30.65
C ILE A 197 -13.85 -10.28 30.48
N ALA A 198 -13.94 -11.13 31.51
CA ALA A 198 -13.49 -12.51 31.45
C ALA A 198 -14.29 -13.33 30.42
N LEU A 199 -15.63 -13.22 30.42
CA LEU A 199 -16.51 -13.87 29.43
C LEU A 199 -16.23 -13.39 28.01
N SER A 200 -16.06 -12.08 27.82
CA SER A 200 -15.70 -11.49 26.52
C SER A 200 -14.37 -12.03 26.02
N PHE A 201 -13.40 -12.20 26.91
CA PHE A 201 -12.10 -12.79 26.59
C PHE A 201 -12.23 -14.27 26.18
N VAL A 202 -13.02 -15.06 26.91
CA VAL A 202 -13.28 -16.48 26.59
C VAL A 202 -13.95 -16.64 25.23
N ILE A 203 -14.96 -15.82 24.93
CA ILE A 203 -15.68 -15.85 23.64
C ILE A 203 -14.74 -15.47 22.50
N ARG A 204 -13.93 -14.41 22.68
CA ARG A 204 -12.89 -13.99 21.72
C ARG A 204 -11.84 -15.07 21.51
N SER A 205 -11.47 -15.81 22.55
CA SER A 205 -10.55 -16.94 22.44
C SER A 205 -11.18 -18.11 21.68
N ALA A 206 -12.43 -18.45 21.97
CA ALA A 206 -13.14 -19.58 21.36
C ALA A 206 -13.35 -19.40 19.85
N GLY A 207 -13.84 -18.25 19.39
CA GLY A 207 -14.01 -18.08 17.94
C GLY A 207 -12.72 -17.77 17.19
N ARG A 208 -11.61 -17.38 17.86
CA ARG A 208 -10.28 -17.42 17.23
C ARG A 208 -9.83 -18.86 16.98
N LYS A 209 -10.07 -19.78 17.92
CA LYS A 209 -9.80 -21.21 17.73
C LYS A 209 -10.65 -21.78 16.58
N LYS A 210 -11.95 -21.49 16.54
CA LYS A 210 -12.84 -21.96 15.48
C LYS A 210 -12.44 -21.44 14.09
N TYR A 211 -12.04 -20.17 13.97
CA TYR A 211 -11.52 -19.63 12.70
C TYR A 211 -10.25 -20.35 12.23
N GLN A 212 -9.36 -20.71 13.15
CA GLN A 212 -8.15 -21.44 12.84
C GLN A 212 -8.42 -22.89 12.43
N GLU A 213 -9.47 -23.52 12.99
CA GLU A 213 -9.91 -24.88 12.65
C GLU A 213 -10.61 -24.93 11.28
N GLU A 214 -11.50 -23.98 10.98
CA GLU A 214 -12.18 -23.87 9.68
C GLU A 214 -11.18 -23.66 8.54
N HIS A 215 -10.19 -22.79 8.73
CA HIS A 215 -9.16 -22.54 7.72
C HIS A 215 -8.06 -23.61 7.63
N LYS A 216 -7.89 -24.46 8.65
CA LYS A 216 -7.03 -25.66 8.55
C LYS A 216 -7.68 -26.75 7.71
N ASN A 217 -8.98 -26.97 7.88
CA ASN A 217 -9.71 -28.01 7.14
C ASN A 217 -9.88 -27.67 5.65
N ASP A 218 -9.90 -26.39 5.28
CA ASP A 218 -9.89 -25.96 3.87
C ASP A 218 -8.53 -26.19 3.19
N GLU A 219 -7.41 -26.07 3.93
CA GLU A 219 -6.07 -26.40 3.42
C GLU A 219 -5.89 -27.91 3.23
N ASP A 220 -6.39 -28.75 4.16
CA ASP A 220 -6.31 -30.22 4.04
C ASP A 220 -7.27 -30.79 2.96
N ASN A 221 -8.47 -30.22 2.78
CA ASN A 221 -9.41 -30.65 1.73
C ASN A 221 -9.03 -30.16 0.32
N GLY A 222 -8.17 -29.15 0.21
CA GLY A 222 -7.62 -28.67 -1.06
C GLY A 222 -6.56 -29.60 -1.66
N MET A 223 -5.81 -30.33 -0.83
CA MET A 223 -4.81 -31.31 -1.30
C MET A 223 -5.42 -32.59 -1.86
N ASN A 224 -6.66 -32.92 -1.49
CA ASN A 224 -7.32 -34.17 -1.89
C ASN A 224 -8.12 -34.07 -3.22
N LYS A 225 -8.05 -32.92 -3.91
CA LYS A 225 -8.69 -32.72 -5.23
C LYS A 225 -7.72 -32.78 -6.42
N ASN A 226 -6.44 -33.04 -6.16
CA ASN A 226 -5.40 -33.20 -7.18
C ASN A 226 -4.80 -34.63 -7.20
N LEU A 227 -5.64 -35.64 -6.98
CA LEU A 227 -5.33 -37.05 -7.27
C LEU A 227 -6.44 -37.64 -8.13
#